data_AF-A0A0C3PII7-F1
#
_entry.id   AF-A0A0C3PII7-F1
#
_cell.length_a   1.000
_cell.length_b   1.000
_cell.length_c   1.000
_cell.angle_alpha   90.00
_cell.angle_beta   90.00
_cell.angle_gamma   90.00
#
_symmetry.space_group_name_H-M   'P 1'
#
loop_
_entity.id
_entity.type
_entity.pdbx_description
1 polymer ?
#
loop_
_entity_poly.entity_id
_entity_poly.type
_entity_poly.pdbx_seq_one_letter_code
_entity_poly.pdbx_strand_id
1 'polypeptide(L)'
;MLKVGYGSSAGQKSSVEASERLLATGTSMVSHAMSAFGIWRIGVPARWRKSLKTVYEAYSKLSHDELILFLKVRNLPTPGTDSELASRLAQHDVHTYHFPTTSSEPQPPSGSSDEDNHKARPCRQMRTPDLPVEILVHIIDYLNDWPLSRALGLPTSLQVPMDWSNACPTDLAMLTGSIPVIRAADPATNPPSKLGAAAAVRFEHVHVLEFFLTQHRCLFLSIFKDDLIPITASKHGRTAVLAWWKHGFEQHPDLVHPPKPGSIAEAVDGASRNGKIASLDWWISSGLPFEYTEAALEQASAKNRIAVLDWWKRQHSQNGLTLKIGRVMEMASNAGHVGVLEWWASSQLEYPLDRHILQRASTLGKIQVLDWWLGSGLQLSFDQEALIGATRHNRSEVLEWWDKSGLPVQYRMCDIEEALEEAMGGGDKARDWWKKKGVDFKADDKEWMKLQTLN
;
A
#
# COMPACT_ATOMS: atom_id res chain seq x y z
N MET A 1 -61.83 -66.24 -22.28
CA MET A 1 -63.30 -66.38 -22.41
C MET A 1 -63.92 -65.07 -21.95
N LEU A 2 -64.28 -64.15 -22.88
CA LEU A 2 -65.64 -63.96 -23.45
C LEU A 2 -66.67 -63.67 -22.33
N LYS A 3 -67.36 -62.53 -22.22
CA LYS A 3 -68.14 -61.68 -23.16
C LYS A 3 -68.31 -60.26 -22.54
N VAL A 4 -68.27 -59.11 -23.25
CA VAL A 4 -69.29 -58.45 -24.13
C VAL A 4 -70.67 -58.28 -23.43
N GLY A 5 -71.32 -57.11 -23.30
CA GLY A 5 -71.07 -55.73 -23.77
C GLY A 5 -72.27 -54.78 -23.51
N TYR A 6 -72.13 -53.53 -24.00
CA TYR A 6 -73.14 -52.49 -24.38
C TYR A 6 -74.01 -51.79 -23.30
N GLY A 7 -74.25 -50.47 -23.32
CA GLY A 7 -73.82 -49.38 -24.23
C GLY A 7 -74.51 -48.01 -23.96
N SER A 8 -73.99 -46.97 -24.66
CA SER A 8 -74.57 -45.65 -25.07
C SER A 8 -75.08 -44.64 -24.01
N SER A 9 -75.02 -43.31 -24.13
CA SER A 9 -74.80 -42.30 -25.21
C SER A 9 -74.60 -40.92 -24.49
N ALA A 10 -73.52 -40.15 -24.65
CA ALA A 10 -73.12 -39.22 -25.73
C ALA A 10 -73.74 -37.80 -25.71
N GLY A 11 -72.85 -36.80 -25.77
CA GLY A 11 -73.03 -35.38 -26.18
C GLY A 11 -72.13 -34.43 -25.38
N GLN A 12 -71.29 -33.54 -25.92
CA GLN A 12 -70.89 -33.17 -27.29
C GLN A 12 -69.72 -32.13 -27.19
N LYS A 13 -68.67 -32.27 -28.05
CA LYS A 13 -67.85 -31.28 -28.83
C LYS A 13 -67.61 -29.85 -28.27
N SER A 14 -66.51 -29.12 -28.48
CA SER A 14 -65.27 -29.15 -29.31
C SER A 14 -64.48 -27.88 -28.90
N SER A 15 -63.15 -27.82 -28.91
CA SER A 15 -62.36 -27.49 -30.10
C SER A 15 -60.87 -27.68 -29.81
N VAL A 16 -60.21 -28.42 -30.68
CA VAL A 16 -58.76 -28.55 -30.83
C VAL A 16 -58.30 -27.45 -31.81
N GLU A 17 -56.99 -27.23 -31.92
CA GLU A 17 -56.30 -26.58 -33.06
C GLU A 17 -56.18 -25.04 -33.03
N ALA A 18 -55.21 -24.53 -32.26
CA ALA A 18 -54.52 -23.28 -32.57
C ALA A 18 -53.24 -23.09 -31.72
N SER A 19 -52.24 -23.98 -31.84
CA SER A 19 -50.96 -23.75 -31.14
C SER A 19 -49.76 -24.43 -31.79
N GLU A 20 -49.62 -24.31 -33.12
CA GLU A 20 -48.32 -24.40 -33.78
C GLU A 20 -48.30 -23.48 -34.99
N ARG A 21 -47.69 -22.31 -34.86
CA ARG A 21 -46.94 -21.61 -35.92
C ARG A 21 -46.35 -20.29 -35.41
N LEU A 22 -45.06 -20.14 -35.73
CA LEU A 22 -44.31 -18.90 -35.96
C LEU A 22 -43.63 -18.24 -34.75
N LEU A 23 -42.33 -18.55 -34.64
CA LEU A 23 -41.24 -17.60 -34.43
C LEU A 23 -41.59 -16.17 -34.87
N ALA A 24 -41.50 -15.20 -33.96
CA ALA A 24 -40.85 -13.89 -34.14
C ALA A 24 -41.30 -12.91 -33.04
N THR A 25 -40.40 -11.97 -32.72
CA THR A 25 -40.57 -10.83 -31.79
C THR A 25 -40.51 -11.23 -30.31
N GLY A 26 -39.74 -10.62 -29.42
CA GLY A 26 -38.83 -9.49 -29.49
C GLY A 26 -38.37 -9.23 -28.05
N THR A 27 -37.10 -8.91 -27.89
CA THR A 27 -36.51 -8.20 -26.74
C THR A 27 -37.48 -7.26 -26.01
N SER A 28 -37.62 -7.38 -24.68
CA SER A 28 -37.50 -6.25 -23.74
C SER A 28 -37.68 -6.68 -22.28
N MET A 29 -36.68 -6.33 -21.47
CA MET A 29 -36.78 -5.87 -20.07
C MET A 29 -37.50 -6.75 -19.02
N VAL A 30 -36.76 -7.38 -18.11
CA VAL A 30 -36.19 -6.80 -16.87
C VAL A 30 -37.19 -6.87 -15.71
N SER A 31 -36.75 -7.61 -14.67
CA SER A 31 -36.92 -7.26 -13.26
C SER A 31 -38.21 -7.69 -12.53
N HIS A 32 -38.00 -8.27 -11.35
CA HIS A 32 -38.94 -8.60 -10.27
C HIS A 32 -39.86 -9.82 -10.45
N ALA A 33 -39.47 -10.95 -9.88
CA ALA A 33 -40.02 -11.40 -8.58
C ALA A 33 -39.53 -12.82 -8.23
N MET A 34 -39.17 -12.96 -6.96
CA MET A 34 -38.56 -14.12 -6.32
C MET A 34 -39.41 -15.40 -6.31
N SER A 35 -38.71 -16.53 -6.26
CA SER A 35 -39.01 -17.67 -5.38
C SER A 35 -37.70 -18.47 -5.25
N ALA A 36 -36.85 -18.34 -4.23
CA ALA A 36 -37.05 -18.22 -2.79
C ALA A 36 -37.99 -19.30 -2.25
N PHE A 37 -37.48 -20.52 -2.06
CA PHE A 37 -37.67 -21.37 -0.87
C PHE A 37 -37.05 -22.75 -1.14
N GLY A 38 -36.06 -23.16 -0.33
CA GLY A 38 -35.75 -24.59 -0.17
C GLY A 38 -34.30 -25.04 -0.35
N ILE A 39 -33.32 -24.44 0.33
CA ILE A 39 -32.05 -25.15 0.67
C ILE A 39 -31.59 -24.87 2.13
N TRP A 40 -32.03 -23.79 2.77
CA TRP A 40 -31.49 -23.39 4.08
C TRP A 40 -32.37 -23.80 5.27
N ARG A 41 -32.47 -25.10 5.55
CA ARG A 41 -32.85 -25.58 6.90
C ARG A 41 -32.15 -26.90 7.21
N ILE A 42 -31.00 -26.80 7.89
CA ILE A 42 -30.62 -27.57 9.09
C ILE A 42 -29.43 -26.82 9.74
N GLY A 43 -29.56 -26.41 11.00
CA GLY A 43 -28.40 -26.26 11.91
C GLY A 43 -27.75 -24.88 12.17
N VAL A 44 -27.99 -23.80 11.41
CA VAL A 44 -27.21 -22.55 11.61
C VAL A 44 -27.95 -21.52 12.51
N PRO A 45 -27.36 -21.09 13.65
CA PRO A 45 -27.90 -20.04 14.52
C PRO A 45 -28.18 -18.73 13.76
N ALA A 46 -29.27 -18.02 14.11
CA ALA A 46 -29.72 -16.81 13.41
C ALA A 46 -28.63 -15.73 13.25
N ARG A 47 -27.72 -15.62 14.23
CA ARG A 47 -26.58 -14.68 14.25
C ARG A 47 -25.61 -14.83 13.06
N TRP A 48 -25.52 -16.02 12.45
CA TRP A 48 -24.54 -16.29 11.40
C TRP A 48 -25.11 -16.28 9.98
N ARG A 49 -26.43 -16.10 9.81
CA ARG A 49 -27.08 -16.17 8.48
C ARG A 49 -26.58 -15.09 7.52
N LYS A 50 -26.28 -13.88 8.02
CA LYS A 50 -25.78 -12.78 7.19
C LYS A 50 -24.35 -13.05 6.72
N SER A 51 -23.46 -13.41 7.64
CA SER A 51 -22.07 -13.77 7.32
C SER A 51 -21.99 -14.98 6.39
N LEU A 52 -22.80 -16.01 6.64
CA LEU A 52 -22.87 -17.19 5.78
C LEU A 52 -23.29 -16.88 4.35
N LYS A 53 -24.29 -16.01 4.18
CA LYS A 53 -24.72 -15.56 2.86
C LYS A 53 -23.59 -14.81 2.13
N THR A 54 -22.92 -13.89 2.81
CA THR A 54 -21.81 -13.11 2.21
C THR A 54 -20.61 -14.00 1.84
N VAL A 55 -20.25 -14.95 2.68
CA VAL A 55 -19.15 -15.89 2.41
C VAL A 55 -19.51 -16.83 1.25
N TYR A 56 -20.75 -17.31 1.20
CA TYR A 56 -21.24 -18.10 0.07
C TYR A 56 -21.20 -17.33 -1.25
N GLU A 57 -21.66 -16.08 -1.26
CA GLU A 57 -21.62 -15.22 -2.45
C GLU A 57 -20.19 -14.96 -2.92
N ALA A 58 -19.22 -14.86 -2.00
CA ALA A 58 -17.81 -14.76 -2.35
C ALA A 58 -17.28 -16.03 -3.03
N TYR A 59 -17.55 -17.21 -2.45
CA TYR A 59 -17.13 -18.48 -3.04
C TYR A 59 -17.81 -18.77 -4.38
N SER A 60 -19.07 -18.33 -4.58
CA SER A 60 -19.78 -18.51 -5.86
C SER A 60 -19.17 -17.78 -7.06
N LYS A 61 -18.19 -16.89 -6.83
CA LYS A 61 -17.46 -16.17 -7.89
C LYS A 61 -16.21 -16.91 -8.38
N LEU A 62 -15.80 -17.97 -7.67
CA LEU A 62 -14.62 -18.75 -8.02
C LEU A 62 -14.95 -19.79 -9.09
N SER A 63 -13.93 -20.15 -9.88
CA SER A 63 -13.99 -21.26 -10.82
C SER A 63 -14.06 -22.62 -10.10
N HIS A 64 -14.50 -23.65 -10.82
CA HIS A 64 -14.60 -25.01 -10.29
C HIS A 64 -13.26 -25.51 -9.70
N ASP A 65 -12.14 -25.30 -10.40
CA ASP A 65 -10.83 -25.75 -9.95
C ASP A 65 -10.37 -25.05 -8.65
N GLU A 66 -10.69 -23.76 -8.51
CA GLU A 66 -10.41 -22.99 -7.29
C GLU A 66 -11.25 -23.48 -6.11
N LEU A 67 -12.53 -23.79 -6.33
CA LEU A 67 -13.40 -24.38 -5.30
C LEU A 67 -12.87 -25.73 -4.83
N ILE A 68 -12.44 -26.58 -5.75
CA ILE A 68 -11.84 -27.90 -5.46
C ILE A 68 -10.52 -27.73 -4.68
N LEU A 69 -9.69 -26.76 -5.05
CA LEU A 69 -8.45 -26.44 -4.32
C LEU A 69 -8.76 -26.09 -2.85
N PHE A 70 -9.69 -25.16 -2.61
CA PHE A 70 -10.03 -24.73 -1.27
C PHE A 70 -10.67 -25.83 -0.41
N LEU A 71 -11.41 -26.76 -1.04
CA LEU A 71 -11.94 -27.95 -0.37
C LEU A 71 -10.82 -28.91 0.03
N LYS A 72 -9.85 -29.17 -0.86
CA LYS A 72 -8.69 -30.02 -0.55
C LYS A 72 -7.85 -29.48 0.59
N VAL A 73 -7.58 -28.17 0.61
CA VAL A 73 -6.83 -27.50 1.69
C VAL A 73 -7.50 -27.69 3.05
N ARG A 74 -8.84 -27.80 3.07
CA ARG A 74 -9.65 -27.99 4.29
C ARG A 74 -10.03 -29.45 4.55
N ASN A 75 -9.49 -30.40 3.77
CA ASN A 75 -9.84 -31.81 3.82
C ASN A 75 -11.35 -32.09 3.71
N LEU A 76 -12.04 -31.35 2.84
CA LEU A 76 -13.48 -31.48 2.60
C LEU A 76 -13.79 -32.28 1.32
N PRO A 77 -14.94 -32.98 1.25
CA PRO A 77 -15.36 -33.70 0.05
C PRO A 77 -15.49 -32.79 -1.19
N THR A 78 -14.93 -33.25 -2.30
CA THR A 78 -14.89 -32.55 -3.59
C THR A 78 -15.96 -32.92 -4.64
N PRO A 79 -16.84 -33.92 -4.49
CA PRO A 79 -17.88 -34.15 -5.49
C PRO A 79 -19.02 -33.14 -5.34
N GLY A 80 -19.60 -32.73 -6.48
CA GLY A 80 -20.79 -31.88 -6.54
C GLY A 80 -20.71 -30.77 -7.59
N THR A 81 -21.78 -30.01 -7.69
CA THR A 81 -21.89 -28.79 -8.49
C THR A 81 -21.21 -27.60 -7.80
N ASP A 82 -20.83 -26.56 -8.53
CA ASP A 82 -20.14 -25.37 -8.00
C ASP A 82 -20.89 -24.72 -6.82
N SER A 83 -22.22 -24.70 -6.89
CA SER A 83 -23.07 -24.20 -5.81
C SER A 83 -22.97 -25.05 -4.54
N GLU A 84 -22.88 -26.37 -4.67
CA GLU A 84 -22.70 -27.28 -3.53
C GLU A 84 -21.30 -27.17 -2.93
N LEU A 85 -20.28 -27.02 -3.77
CA LEU A 85 -18.88 -26.82 -3.35
C LEU A 85 -18.73 -25.49 -2.58
N ALA A 86 -19.26 -24.40 -3.14
CA ALA A 86 -19.25 -23.08 -2.51
C ALA A 86 -20.05 -23.06 -1.19
N SER A 87 -21.20 -23.73 -1.14
CA SER A 87 -22.00 -23.88 0.09
C SER A 87 -21.23 -24.63 1.17
N ARG A 88 -20.52 -25.71 0.81
CA ARG A 88 -19.72 -26.50 1.74
C ARG A 88 -18.56 -25.70 2.32
N LEU A 89 -17.86 -24.93 1.50
CA LEU A 89 -16.80 -24.02 1.95
C LEU A 89 -17.33 -22.93 2.88
N ALA A 90 -18.45 -22.30 2.51
CA ALA A 90 -19.04 -21.23 3.33
C ALA A 90 -19.51 -21.74 4.70
N GLN A 91 -20.11 -22.93 4.75
CA GLN A 91 -20.54 -23.55 6.00
C GLN A 91 -19.35 -23.92 6.87
N HIS A 92 -18.32 -24.54 6.30
CA HIS A 92 -17.11 -24.87 7.04
C HIS A 92 -16.48 -23.61 7.64
N ASP A 93 -16.29 -22.57 6.84
CA ASP A 93 -15.56 -21.38 7.29
C ASP A 93 -16.33 -20.61 8.37
N VAL A 94 -17.65 -20.48 8.25
CA VAL A 94 -18.50 -19.85 9.28
C VAL A 94 -18.48 -20.60 10.61
N HIS A 95 -18.24 -21.91 10.60
CA HIS A 95 -18.09 -22.71 11.82
C HIS A 95 -16.66 -22.71 12.38
N THR A 96 -15.66 -22.63 11.52
CA THR A 96 -14.24 -22.68 11.90
C THR A 96 -13.67 -21.33 12.33
N TYR A 97 -14.15 -20.24 11.72
CA TYR A 97 -13.60 -18.90 11.93
C TYR A 97 -14.61 -17.95 12.57
N HIS A 98 -14.10 -17.00 13.36
CA HIS A 98 -14.93 -15.98 13.99
C HIS A 98 -15.16 -14.80 13.02
N PHE A 99 -16.41 -14.59 12.60
CA PHE A 99 -16.78 -13.44 11.76
C PHE A 99 -17.26 -12.28 12.62
N PRO A 100 -16.69 -11.06 12.49
CA PRO A 100 -17.16 -9.91 13.24
C PRO A 100 -18.61 -9.60 12.88
N THR A 101 -19.49 -9.58 13.89
CA THR A 101 -20.90 -9.24 13.71
C THR A 101 -20.99 -7.73 13.56
N THR A 102 -21.38 -7.24 12.38
CA THR A 102 -21.71 -5.82 12.19
C THR A 102 -23.07 -5.54 12.83
N SER A 103 -23.07 -5.38 14.15
CA SER A 103 -24.20 -4.87 14.91
C SER A 103 -23.66 -4.03 16.05
N SER A 104 -23.70 -2.71 15.84
CA SER A 104 -23.60 -1.68 16.87
C SER A 104 -24.81 -1.77 17.79
N GLU A 105 -24.65 -2.35 18.98
CA GLU A 105 -25.53 -2.09 20.13
C GLU A 105 -24.72 -2.29 21.43
N PRO A 106 -24.73 -1.34 22.39
CA PRO A 106 -23.95 -1.45 23.61
C PRO A 106 -24.64 -2.36 24.64
N GLN A 107 -23.93 -3.35 25.18
CA GLN A 107 -24.39 -4.08 26.36
C GLN A 107 -24.02 -3.35 27.67
N PRO A 108 -24.91 -3.33 28.69
CA PRO A 108 -24.63 -2.73 29.99
C PRO A 108 -23.76 -3.65 30.87
N PRO A 109 -23.11 -3.12 31.93
CA PRO A 109 -22.16 -3.87 32.74
C PRO A 109 -22.90 -4.74 33.77
N SER A 110 -22.65 -6.05 33.74
CA SER A 110 -23.05 -6.97 34.81
C SER A 110 -21.91 -7.10 35.83
N GLY A 111 -22.19 -6.72 37.08
CA GLY A 111 -21.28 -6.84 38.22
C GLY A 111 -21.24 -8.25 38.85
N SER A 112 -20.04 -8.55 39.37
CA SER A 112 -19.66 -9.37 40.54
C SER A 112 -20.35 -10.71 40.84
N SER A 113 -19.53 -11.77 40.96
CA SER A 113 -19.27 -12.43 42.26
C SER A 113 -18.06 -13.36 42.16
N ASP A 114 -17.17 -13.25 43.15
CA ASP A 114 -15.98 -14.07 43.40
C ASP A 114 -16.31 -15.57 43.57
N GLU A 115 -15.38 -16.45 43.16
CA GLU A 115 -14.66 -17.35 44.09
C GLU A 115 -13.65 -18.25 43.37
N ASP A 116 -12.64 -18.62 44.14
CA ASP A 116 -11.36 -19.24 43.82
C ASP A 116 -11.37 -20.49 42.92
N ASN A 117 -10.44 -20.54 41.95
CA ASN A 117 -9.58 -21.72 41.83
C ASN A 117 -8.30 -21.45 41.01
N HIS A 118 -7.20 -22.03 41.50
CA HIS A 118 -5.81 -21.92 41.08
C HIS A 118 -5.57 -21.68 39.57
N LYS A 119 -5.05 -20.49 39.21
CA LYS A 119 -4.51 -20.20 37.88
C LYS A 119 -2.98 -20.25 37.89
N ALA A 120 -2.43 -21.28 37.26
CA ALA A 120 -1.20 -21.11 36.50
C ALA A 120 -1.43 -19.96 35.52
N ARG A 121 -0.63 -18.88 35.63
CA ARG A 121 -0.65 -17.78 34.66
C ARG A 121 -0.35 -18.39 33.27
N PRO A 122 -1.22 -18.23 32.26
CA PRO A 122 -0.74 -18.42 30.91
C PRO A 122 0.22 -17.27 30.66
N CYS A 123 1.48 -17.62 30.44
CA CYS A 123 2.47 -16.73 29.86
C CYS A 123 1.80 -16.01 28.68
N ARG A 124 1.85 -14.67 28.64
CA ARG A 124 1.38 -13.89 27.49
C ARG A 124 2.20 -14.36 26.28
N GLN A 125 1.71 -15.38 25.59
CA GLN A 125 2.17 -15.74 24.27
C GLN A 125 1.94 -14.48 23.43
N MET A 126 3.03 -13.93 22.91
CA MET A 126 2.97 -12.92 21.87
C MET A 126 2.00 -13.47 20.83
N ARG A 127 0.88 -12.77 20.64
CA ARG A 127 -0.09 -13.13 19.61
C ARG A 127 0.60 -12.90 18.27
N THR A 128 1.29 -13.91 17.77
CA THR A 128 1.49 -14.04 16.34
C THR A 128 0.11 -13.93 15.70
N PRO A 129 -0.03 -13.28 14.52
CA PRO A 129 -1.28 -13.33 13.79
C PRO A 129 -1.78 -14.77 13.68
N ASP A 130 -3.08 -14.99 13.52
CA ASP A 130 -3.72 -16.30 13.30
C ASP A 130 -3.31 -16.95 11.94
N LEU A 131 -2.03 -16.84 11.56
CA LEU A 131 -1.41 -17.33 10.35
C LEU A 131 -0.34 -18.36 10.74
N PRO A 132 -0.24 -19.49 10.00
CA PRO A 132 0.87 -20.42 10.16
C PRO A 132 2.24 -19.74 10.04
N VAL A 133 3.22 -20.22 10.79
CA VAL A 133 4.57 -19.63 10.86
C VAL A 133 5.24 -19.57 9.49
N GLU A 134 4.99 -20.56 8.63
CA GLU A 134 5.53 -20.65 7.27
C GLU A 134 5.04 -19.48 6.40
N ILE A 135 3.77 -19.10 6.54
CA ILE A 135 3.19 -17.96 5.82
C ILE A 135 3.79 -16.66 6.32
N LEU A 136 3.99 -16.53 7.64
CA LEU A 136 4.65 -15.36 8.21
C LEU A 136 6.09 -15.22 7.69
N VAL A 137 6.86 -16.31 7.65
CA VAL A 137 8.23 -16.33 7.10
C VAL A 137 8.22 -15.88 5.64
N HIS A 138 7.35 -16.45 4.82
CA HIS A 138 7.23 -16.05 3.40
C HIS A 138 6.87 -14.58 3.22
N ILE A 139 5.96 -14.04 4.04
CA ILE A 139 5.61 -12.61 4.01
C ILE A 139 6.82 -11.75 4.38
N ILE A 140 7.55 -12.11 5.43
CA ILE A 140 8.70 -11.35 5.89
C ILE A 140 9.85 -11.37 4.88
N ASP A 141 10.11 -12.54 4.26
CA ASP A 141 11.12 -12.66 3.21
C ASP A 141 10.72 -11.84 1.97
N TYR A 142 9.43 -11.79 1.62
CA TYR A 142 8.93 -10.92 0.54
C TYR A 142 9.07 -9.43 0.87
N LEU A 143 8.80 -9.03 2.12
CA LEU A 143 8.97 -7.65 2.59
C LEU A 143 10.44 -7.23 2.67
N ASN A 144 11.37 -8.17 2.64
CA ASN A 144 12.81 -7.94 2.74
C ASN A 144 13.19 -7.15 4.01
N ASP A 145 12.50 -7.41 5.13
CA ASP A 145 12.65 -6.69 6.40
C ASP A 145 13.28 -7.60 7.48
N TRP A 146 14.60 -7.80 7.38
CA TRP A 146 15.35 -8.64 8.30
C TRP A 146 15.22 -8.21 9.79
N PRO A 147 15.25 -6.92 10.16
CA PRO A 147 15.01 -6.51 11.55
C PRO A 147 13.65 -6.97 12.09
N LEU A 148 12.61 -6.97 11.24
CA LEU A 148 11.27 -7.42 11.64
C LEU A 148 11.22 -8.94 11.85
N SER A 149 11.92 -9.74 11.04
CA SER A 149 12.02 -11.19 11.26
C SER A 149 12.60 -11.50 12.64
N ARG A 150 13.67 -10.79 13.01
CA ARG A 150 14.32 -10.90 14.32
C ARG A 150 13.43 -10.44 15.47
N ALA A 151 12.72 -9.33 15.30
CA ALA A 151 11.80 -8.84 16.31
C ALA A 151 10.65 -9.83 16.59
N LEU A 152 10.21 -10.57 15.57
CA LEU A 152 9.16 -11.59 15.69
C LEU A 152 9.69 -12.99 16.10
N GLY A 153 11.02 -13.17 16.15
CA GLY A 153 11.63 -14.48 16.42
C GLY A 153 11.40 -15.51 15.32
N LEU A 154 11.18 -15.07 14.08
CA LEU A 154 10.91 -15.94 12.95
C LEU A 154 12.21 -16.33 12.23
N PRO A 155 12.31 -17.57 11.71
CA PRO A 155 13.37 -17.90 10.76
C PRO A 155 13.19 -17.08 9.48
N THR A 156 14.28 -16.84 8.74
CA THR A 156 14.24 -16.06 7.49
C THR A 156 15.34 -16.53 6.54
N SER A 157 15.08 -16.50 5.24
CA SER A 157 16.13 -16.72 4.22
C SER A 157 16.92 -15.47 3.88
N LEU A 158 16.58 -14.32 4.48
CA LEU A 158 17.22 -13.04 4.20
C LEU A 158 18.66 -13.02 4.72
N GLN A 159 19.57 -12.48 3.91
CA GLN A 159 20.92 -12.16 4.34
C GLN A 159 20.90 -11.02 5.35
N VAL A 160 21.85 -11.03 6.29
CA VAL A 160 21.99 -9.93 7.25
C VAL A 160 22.32 -8.65 6.46
N PRO A 161 21.52 -7.58 6.58
CA PRO A 161 21.81 -6.33 5.88
C PRO A 161 23.18 -5.77 6.28
N MET A 162 23.84 -5.07 5.36
CA MET A 162 25.17 -4.49 5.62
C MET A 162 25.20 -3.59 6.87
N ASP A 163 24.13 -2.83 7.11
CA ASP A 163 24.02 -1.98 8.29
C ASP A 163 24.00 -2.78 9.60
N TRP A 164 23.55 -4.04 9.56
CA TRP A 164 23.45 -4.93 10.71
C TRP A 164 24.61 -5.94 10.81
N SER A 165 25.51 -5.98 9.82
CA SER A 165 26.61 -6.95 9.80
C SER A 165 27.57 -6.78 10.99
N ASN A 166 27.70 -5.55 11.48
CA ASN A 166 28.56 -5.18 12.61
C ASN A 166 27.76 -4.78 13.85
N ALA A 167 26.47 -5.15 13.95
CA ALA A 167 25.63 -4.82 15.09
C ALA A 167 26.15 -5.50 16.37
N CYS A 168 26.20 -4.75 17.48
CA CYS A 168 26.66 -5.32 18.75
C CYS A 168 25.62 -6.28 19.35
N PRO A 169 26.00 -7.13 20.32
CA PRO A 169 25.06 -8.05 20.98
C PRO A 169 23.82 -7.34 21.55
N THR A 170 23.99 -6.13 22.10
CA THR A 170 22.89 -5.34 22.65
C THR A 170 21.96 -4.80 21.57
N ASP A 171 22.47 -4.40 20.39
CA ASP A 171 21.62 -3.98 19.27
C ASP A 171 20.71 -5.12 18.81
N LEU A 172 21.28 -6.33 18.69
CA LEU A 172 20.52 -7.53 18.33
C LEU A 172 19.50 -7.92 19.41
N ALA A 173 19.87 -7.78 20.69
CA ALA A 173 18.94 -8.00 21.80
C ALA A 173 17.77 -6.99 21.78
N MET A 174 18.02 -5.73 21.44
CA MET A 174 17.01 -4.68 21.38
C MET A 174 15.94 -4.93 20.30
N LEU A 175 16.26 -5.65 19.22
CA LEU A 175 15.25 -6.07 18.21
C LEU A 175 14.13 -6.89 18.84
N THR A 176 14.49 -7.80 19.75
CA THR A 176 13.55 -8.74 20.38
C THR A 176 12.60 -8.04 21.37
N GLY A 177 12.96 -6.84 21.85
CA GLY A 177 12.26 -6.17 22.94
C GLY A 177 12.38 -6.88 24.29
N SER A 178 13.15 -7.96 24.42
CA SER A 178 13.21 -8.75 25.65
C SER A 178 14.23 -8.19 26.64
N ILE A 179 13.77 -7.60 27.74
CA ILE A 179 14.64 -7.06 28.80
C ILE A 179 15.63 -8.11 29.35
N PRO A 180 15.24 -9.39 29.61
CA PRO A 180 16.20 -10.41 30.02
C PRO A 180 17.33 -10.64 29.01
N VAL A 181 17.02 -10.64 27.71
CA VAL A 181 18.04 -10.81 26.65
C VAL A 181 18.95 -9.59 26.57
N ILE A 182 18.39 -8.38 26.71
CA ILE A 182 19.16 -7.13 26.75
C ILE A 182 20.10 -7.10 27.95
N ARG A 183 19.64 -7.52 29.13
CA ARG A 183 20.50 -7.63 30.33
C ARG A 183 21.63 -8.65 30.14
N ALA A 184 21.34 -9.79 29.50
CA ALA A 184 22.34 -10.81 29.22
C ALA A 184 23.41 -10.34 28.22
N ALA A 185 23.07 -9.42 27.32
CA ALA A 185 24.03 -8.80 26.39
C ALA A 185 24.99 -7.79 27.07
N ASP A 186 24.73 -7.43 28.34
CA ASP A 186 25.46 -6.45 29.12
C ASP A 186 25.64 -5.10 28.40
N PRO A 187 24.64 -4.20 28.46
CA PRO A 187 24.70 -2.90 27.79
C PRO A 187 25.83 -1.99 28.29
N ALA A 188 26.40 -2.25 29.47
CA ALA A 188 27.49 -1.44 30.00
C ALA A 188 28.82 -1.77 29.30
N THR A 189 29.04 -3.05 28.99
CA THR A 189 30.23 -3.53 28.28
C THR A 189 30.05 -3.50 26.76
N ASN A 190 28.83 -3.77 26.28
CA ASN A 190 28.45 -3.72 24.87
C ASN A 190 27.40 -2.63 24.65
N PRO A 191 27.78 -1.33 24.65
CA PRO A 191 26.81 -0.25 24.50
C PRO A 191 26.08 -0.37 23.15
N PRO A 192 24.75 -0.20 23.13
CA PRO A 192 23.99 -0.22 21.90
C PRO A 192 24.35 0.98 21.02
N SER A 193 24.18 0.81 19.71
CA SER A 193 24.35 1.86 18.73
C SER A 193 23.02 2.55 18.42
N LYS A 194 23.08 3.53 17.50
CA LYS A 194 21.87 4.17 16.95
C LYS A 194 20.94 3.16 16.28
N LEU A 195 21.45 2.02 15.80
CA LEU A 195 20.65 0.98 15.14
C LEU A 195 19.72 0.29 16.13
N GLY A 196 20.23 -0.17 17.28
CA GLY A 196 19.41 -0.77 18.34
C GLY A 196 18.38 0.21 18.90
N ALA A 197 18.79 1.47 19.14
CA ALA A 197 17.89 2.53 19.60
C ALA A 197 16.74 2.80 18.62
N ALA A 198 17.05 2.96 17.33
CA ALA A 198 16.05 3.15 16.28
C ALA A 198 15.13 1.93 16.14
N ALA A 199 15.67 0.71 16.29
CA ALA A 199 14.88 -0.52 16.26
C ALA A 199 13.88 -0.59 17.42
N ALA A 200 14.31 -0.26 18.66
CA ALA A 200 13.42 -0.25 19.82
C ALA A 200 12.24 0.71 19.63
N VAL A 201 12.49 1.90 19.05
CA VAL A 201 11.42 2.86 18.70
C VAL A 201 10.55 2.32 17.58
N ARG A 202 11.15 1.81 16.49
CA ARG A 202 10.45 1.27 15.32
C ARG A 202 9.50 0.13 15.68
N PHE A 203 9.85 -0.72 16.64
CA PHE A 203 9.03 -1.85 17.08
C PHE A 203 8.15 -1.54 18.30
N GLU A 204 8.10 -0.27 18.73
CA GLU A 204 7.22 0.18 19.82
C GLU A 204 7.56 -0.44 21.19
N HIS A 205 8.84 -0.75 21.42
CA HIS A 205 9.32 -1.36 22.65
C HIS A 205 9.46 -0.33 23.79
N VAL A 206 8.35 0.29 24.20
CA VAL A 206 8.32 1.34 25.23
C VAL A 206 9.02 0.89 26.53
N HIS A 207 8.86 -0.36 26.93
CA HIS A 207 9.52 -0.95 28.11
C HIS A 207 11.04 -1.03 27.97
N VAL A 208 11.59 -1.14 26.74
CA VAL A 208 13.04 -1.05 26.50
C VAL A 208 13.51 0.38 26.66
N LEU A 209 12.76 1.36 26.15
CA LEU A 209 13.06 2.78 26.34
C LEU A 209 13.08 3.13 27.84
N GLU A 210 12.06 2.69 28.59
CA GLU A 210 11.95 2.85 30.03
C GLU A 210 13.11 2.18 30.78
N PHE A 211 13.51 0.98 30.37
CA PHE A 211 14.65 0.27 30.94
C PHE A 211 15.95 1.07 30.80
N PHE A 212 16.25 1.59 29.61
CA PHE A 212 17.44 2.40 29.42
C PHE A 212 17.36 3.74 30.17
N LEU A 213 16.19 4.38 30.19
CA LEU A 213 15.98 5.64 30.91
C LEU A 213 16.24 5.50 32.41
N THR A 214 15.74 4.41 33.01
CA THR A 214 15.79 4.17 34.47
C THR A 214 17.09 3.52 34.95
N GLN A 215 17.61 2.51 34.23
CA GLN A 215 18.75 1.70 34.66
C GLN A 215 20.07 2.10 34.00
N HIS A 216 20.04 2.77 32.84
CA HIS A 216 21.23 3.10 32.04
C HIS A 216 21.18 4.54 31.49
N ARG A 217 20.88 5.52 32.36
CA ARG A 217 20.60 6.92 31.97
C ARG A 217 21.65 7.57 31.06
N CYS A 218 22.94 7.41 31.36
CA CYS A 218 24.00 7.99 30.53
C CYS A 218 24.01 7.39 29.11
N LEU A 219 23.73 6.09 28.98
CA LEU A 219 23.61 5.43 27.69
C LEU A 219 22.34 5.91 26.97
N PHE A 220 21.20 6.03 27.68
CA PHE A 220 19.96 6.55 27.10
C PHE A 220 20.16 7.90 26.43
N LEU A 221 20.77 8.86 27.13
CA LEU A 221 21.04 10.20 26.59
C LEU A 221 22.00 10.17 25.39
N SER A 222 22.94 9.22 25.36
CA SER A 222 23.88 9.05 24.25
C SER A 222 23.24 8.46 23.00
N ILE A 223 22.41 7.41 23.16
CA ILE A 223 21.88 6.63 22.03
C ILE A 223 20.55 7.18 21.48
N PHE A 224 19.77 7.89 22.31
CA PHE A 224 18.51 8.54 21.91
C PHE A 224 18.63 10.06 21.69
N LYS A 225 19.85 10.56 21.47
CA LYS A 225 20.12 11.98 21.15
C LYS A 225 19.50 12.42 19.82
N ASP A 226 19.50 13.74 19.61
CA ASP A 226 19.08 14.39 18.35
C ASP A 226 17.65 14.04 17.93
N ASP A 227 16.74 14.03 18.91
CA ASP A 227 15.31 13.80 18.72
C ASP A 227 14.99 12.50 17.96
N LEU A 228 15.85 11.49 18.12
CA LEU A 228 15.68 10.18 17.52
C LEU A 228 14.30 9.60 17.81
N ILE A 229 13.82 9.74 19.04
CA ILE A 229 12.54 9.17 19.49
C ILE A 229 11.36 9.76 18.71
N PRO A 230 11.05 11.07 18.78
CA PRO A 230 9.90 11.63 18.08
C PRO A 230 9.99 11.48 16.55
N ILE A 231 11.18 11.62 15.97
CA ILE A 231 11.38 11.50 14.52
C ILE A 231 11.16 10.04 14.06
N THR A 232 11.78 9.07 14.74
CA THR A 232 11.69 7.65 14.35
C THR A 232 10.29 7.10 14.63
N ALA A 233 9.68 7.47 15.76
CA ALA A 233 8.33 7.05 16.08
C ALA A 233 7.32 7.55 15.04
N SER A 234 7.50 8.79 14.56
CA SER A 234 6.65 9.38 13.51
C SER A 234 6.82 8.71 12.15
N LYS A 235 8.07 8.40 11.76
CA LYS A 235 8.37 7.64 10.52
C LYS A 235 7.74 6.24 10.51
N HIS A 236 7.48 5.65 11.66
CA HIS A 236 6.93 4.29 11.79
C HIS A 236 5.47 4.21 12.25
N GLY A 237 4.82 5.32 12.65
CA GLY A 237 3.43 5.28 13.12
C GLY A 237 3.26 4.93 14.60
N ARG A 238 4.28 5.14 15.43
CA ARG A 238 4.35 4.64 16.82
C ARG A 238 3.83 5.65 17.82
N THR A 239 2.51 5.80 17.87
CA THR A 239 1.84 6.80 18.71
C THR A 239 2.00 6.54 20.21
N ALA A 240 2.13 5.29 20.65
CA ALA A 240 2.42 4.98 22.06
C ALA A 240 3.80 5.48 22.50
N VAL A 241 4.81 5.35 21.64
CA VAL A 241 6.15 5.91 21.91
C VAL A 241 6.11 7.43 21.92
N LEU A 242 5.37 8.06 21.00
CA LEU A 242 5.18 9.51 21.01
C LEU A 242 4.47 9.99 22.29
N ALA A 243 3.43 9.29 22.73
CA ALA A 243 2.72 9.60 23.97
C ALA A 243 3.60 9.43 25.21
N TRP A 244 4.38 8.34 25.28
CA TRP A 244 5.36 8.12 26.35
C TRP A 244 6.43 9.22 26.38
N TRP A 245 6.97 9.58 25.21
CA TRP A 245 7.97 10.63 25.08
C TRP A 245 7.43 11.99 25.53
N LYS A 246 6.21 12.34 25.07
CA LYS A 246 5.52 13.58 25.47
C LYS A 246 5.32 13.66 26.97
N HIS A 247 4.77 12.60 27.57
CA HIS A 247 4.60 12.53 29.01
C HIS A 247 5.94 12.67 29.75
N GLY A 248 6.99 12.04 29.23
CA GLY A 248 8.34 12.09 29.79
C GLY A 248 8.89 13.51 29.87
N PHE A 249 8.86 14.29 28.79
CA PHE A 249 9.41 15.65 28.82
C PHE A 249 8.49 16.67 29.51
N GLU A 250 7.17 16.45 29.52
CA GLU A 250 6.22 17.32 30.22
C GLU A 250 6.36 17.21 31.75
N GLN A 251 6.60 15.99 32.26
CA GLN A 251 6.77 15.77 33.70
C GLN A 251 8.22 15.94 34.15
N HIS A 252 9.17 15.53 33.31
CA HIS A 252 10.58 15.40 33.66
C HIS A 252 11.51 15.85 32.51
N PRO A 253 11.56 17.16 32.21
CA PRO A 253 12.33 17.72 31.08
C PRO A 253 13.85 17.50 31.18
N ASP A 254 14.36 17.28 32.40
CA ASP A 254 15.76 16.93 32.64
C ASP A 254 16.08 15.49 32.24
N LEU A 255 15.07 14.61 32.21
CA LEU A 255 15.25 13.20 31.90
C LEU A 255 14.97 12.89 30.43
N VAL A 256 13.91 13.49 29.88
CA VAL A 256 13.54 13.41 28.48
C VAL A 256 13.41 14.84 27.97
N HIS A 257 14.18 15.19 26.96
CA HIS A 257 14.21 16.57 26.48
C HIS A 257 13.02 16.85 25.55
N PRO A 258 12.49 18.09 25.60
CA PRO A 258 11.52 18.56 24.60
C PRO A 258 12.16 18.60 23.20
N PRO A 259 11.35 18.57 22.13
CA PRO A 259 11.88 18.54 20.78
C PRO A 259 12.69 19.82 20.47
N LYS A 260 13.83 19.66 19.81
CA LYS A 260 14.61 20.80 19.28
C LYS A 260 13.81 21.51 18.17
N PRO A 261 14.11 22.80 17.91
CA PRO A 261 13.53 23.51 16.77
C PRO A 261 13.74 22.74 15.46
N GLY A 262 12.67 22.60 14.66
CA GLY A 262 12.69 21.87 13.39
C GLY A 262 12.49 20.35 13.50
N SER A 263 12.65 19.74 14.68
CA SER A 263 12.45 18.29 14.85
C SER A 263 11.00 17.87 14.69
N ILE A 264 10.04 18.74 15.05
CA ILE A 264 8.62 18.49 14.78
C ILE A 264 8.36 18.45 13.28
N ALA A 265 8.90 19.43 12.53
CA ALA A 265 8.78 19.45 11.07
C ALA A 265 9.39 18.19 10.44
N GLU A 266 10.59 17.75 10.85
CA GLU A 266 11.17 16.50 10.36
C GLU A 266 10.30 15.27 10.70
N ALA A 267 9.72 15.24 11.89
CA ALA A 267 8.85 14.15 12.32
C ALA A 267 7.57 14.07 11.47
N VAL A 268 6.91 15.20 11.21
CA VAL A 268 5.69 15.30 10.39
C VAL A 268 5.98 15.03 8.91
N ASP A 269 7.07 15.58 8.37
CA ASP A 269 7.52 15.31 7.00
C ASP A 269 7.87 13.82 6.82
N GLY A 270 8.56 13.24 7.82
CA GLY A 270 8.90 11.83 7.88
C GLY A 270 7.69 10.90 7.97
N ALA A 271 6.66 11.27 8.74
CA ALA A 271 5.39 10.55 8.80
C ALA A 271 4.68 10.60 7.43
N SER A 272 4.66 11.76 6.78
CA SER A 272 4.04 11.94 5.46
C SER A 272 4.71 11.09 4.38
N ARG A 273 6.05 11.12 4.31
CA ARG A 273 6.85 10.28 3.41
C ARG A 273 6.57 8.78 3.57
N ASN A 274 6.36 8.32 4.80
CA ASN A 274 6.18 6.91 5.12
C ASN A 274 4.72 6.45 5.18
N GLY A 275 3.76 7.32 4.87
CA GLY A 275 2.34 6.95 4.85
C GLY A 275 1.73 6.79 6.25
N LYS A 276 2.26 7.45 7.28
CA LYS A 276 1.88 7.23 8.69
C LYS A 276 0.83 8.22 9.17
N ILE A 277 -0.41 8.01 8.73
CA ILE A 277 -1.57 8.85 9.11
C ILE A 277 -1.75 8.90 10.63
N ALA A 278 -1.58 7.78 11.35
CA ALA A 278 -1.69 7.75 12.81
C ALA A 278 -0.73 8.72 13.53
N SER A 279 0.48 8.91 13.00
CA SER A 279 1.42 9.89 13.54
C SER A 279 0.99 11.32 13.23
N LEU A 280 0.46 11.57 12.03
CA LEU A 280 -0.06 12.90 11.66
C LEU A 280 -1.26 13.30 12.53
N ASP A 281 -2.20 12.38 12.75
CA ASP A 281 -3.33 12.56 13.67
C ASP A 281 -2.84 12.83 15.10
N TRP A 282 -1.81 12.09 15.56
CA TRP A 282 -1.22 12.31 16.87
C TRP A 282 -0.59 13.70 17.00
N TRP A 283 0.19 14.15 16.02
CA TRP A 283 0.84 15.47 16.07
C TRP A 283 -0.19 16.60 16.14
N ILE A 284 -1.24 16.57 15.31
CA ILE A 284 -2.33 17.58 15.35
C ILE A 284 -3.04 17.58 16.71
N SER A 285 -3.29 16.40 17.29
CA SER A 285 -4.03 16.27 18.56
C SER A 285 -3.16 16.42 19.81
N SER A 286 -1.83 16.45 19.67
CA SER A 286 -0.89 16.46 20.80
C SER A 286 -0.94 17.74 21.64
N GLY A 287 -1.38 18.85 21.05
CA GLY A 287 -1.28 20.19 21.65
C GLY A 287 0.12 20.82 21.52
N LEU A 288 1.06 20.16 20.84
CA LEU A 288 2.33 20.75 20.43
C LEU A 288 2.13 21.57 19.13
N PRO A 289 3.02 22.54 18.83
CA PRO A 289 2.98 23.26 17.56
C PRO A 289 3.00 22.28 16.38
N PHE A 290 2.09 22.45 15.42
CA PHE A 290 2.04 21.60 14.22
C PHE A 290 2.91 22.22 13.11
N GLU A 291 4.18 21.83 13.09
CA GLU A 291 5.19 22.31 12.14
C GLU A 291 5.45 21.26 11.05
N TYR A 292 5.67 21.72 9.82
CA TYR A 292 6.01 20.88 8.66
C TYR A 292 6.55 21.76 7.53
N THR A 293 7.18 21.13 6.54
CA THR A 293 7.72 21.82 5.36
C THR A 293 7.03 21.33 4.07
N GLU A 294 7.42 21.89 2.93
CA GLU A 294 7.01 21.39 1.62
C GLU A 294 7.38 19.91 1.41
N ALA A 295 8.42 19.44 2.11
CA ALA A 295 8.86 18.05 2.04
C ALA A 295 7.76 17.07 2.46
N ALA A 296 6.80 17.44 3.30
CA ALA A 296 5.68 16.58 3.66
C ALA A 296 4.88 16.13 2.42
N LEU A 297 4.44 17.08 1.59
CA LEU A 297 3.62 16.82 0.41
C LEU A 297 4.47 16.34 -0.77
N GLU A 298 5.67 16.91 -0.96
CA GLU A 298 6.63 16.48 -1.98
C GLU A 298 7.00 15.01 -1.82
N GLN A 299 7.37 14.58 -0.60
CA GLN A 299 7.79 13.20 -0.35
C GLN A 299 6.60 12.22 -0.29
N ALA A 300 5.41 12.67 0.17
CA ALA A 300 4.20 11.87 0.04
C ALA A 300 3.89 11.58 -1.44
N SER A 301 4.07 12.58 -2.31
CA SER A 301 3.89 12.44 -3.75
C SER A 301 4.95 11.52 -4.38
N ALA A 302 6.22 11.71 -4.03
CA ALA A 302 7.34 10.88 -4.50
C ALA A 302 7.29 9.41 -4.05
N LYS A 303 6.52 9.09 -2.99
CA LYS A 303 6.41 7.74 -2.41
C LYS A 303 5.04 7.10 -2.60
N ASN A 304 4.22 7.66 -3.49
CA ASN A 304 2.88 7.15 -3.80
C ASN A 304 1.98 7.03 -2.56
N ARG A 305 1.94 8.08 -1.72
CA ARG A 305 1.16 8.11 -0.46
C ARG A 305 -0.17 8.83 -0.63
N ILE A 306 -1.03 8.36 -1.56
CA ILE A 306 -2.34 8.98 -1.84
C ILE A 306 -3.18 9.14 -0.57
N ALA A 307 -3.24 8.14 0.30
CA ALA A 307 -4.00 8.24 1.55
C ALA A 307 -3.52 9.36 2.50
N VAL A 308 -2.22 9.69 2.47
CA VAL A 308 -1.67 10.85 3.21
C VAL A 308 -2.03 12.15 2.51
N LEU A 309 -2.00 12.21 1.17
CA LEU A 309 -2.44 13.38 0.42
C LEU A 309 -3.93 13.68 0.66
N ASP A 310 -4.77 12.65 0.70
CA ASP A 310 -6.18 12.75 1.11
C ASP A 310 -6.33 13.26 2.54
N TRP A 311 -5.45 12.82 3.46
CA TRP A 311 -5.43 13.34 4.82
C TRP A 311 -5.12 14.84 4.83
N TRP A 312 -4.07 15.29 4.14
CA TRP A 312 -3.71 16.70 4.05
C TRP A 312 -4.84 17.55 3.44
N LYS A 313 -5.44 17.09 2.33
CA LYS A 313 -6.59 17.75 1.70
C LYS A 313 -7.77 17.87 2.66
N ARG A 314 -8.10 16.81 3.41
CA ARG A 314 -9.18 16.86 4.41
C ARG A 314 -8.87 17.86 5.53
N GLN A 315 -7.66 17.87 6.07
CA GLN A 315 -7.25 18.82 7.10
C GLN A 315 -7.32 20.26 6.61
N HIS A 316 -6.94 20.51 5.35
CA HIS A 316 -7.08 21.82 4.72
C HIS A 316 -8.55 22.25 4.63
N SER A 317 -9.42 21.40 4.08
CA SER A 317 -10.83 21.74 3.86
C SER A 317 -11.65 21.84 5.15
N GLN A 318 -11.37 21.01 6.16
CA GLN A 318 -12.19 20.95 7.38
C GLN A 318 -11.67 21.85 8.49
N ASN A 319 -10.35 21.94 8.64
CA ASN A 319 -9.70 22.61 9.78
C ASN A 319 -8.92 23.87 9.35
N GLY A 320 -8.96 24.24 8.07
CA GLY A 320 -8.28 25.44 7.56
C GLY A 320 -6.75 25.34 7.57
N LEU A 321 -6.19 24.12 7.59
CA LEU A 321 -4.74 23.92 7.60
C LEU A 321 -4.10 24.43 6.30
N THR A 322 -3.20 25.41 6.37
CA THR A 322 -2.55 26.00 5.18
C THR A 322 -1.53 25.06 4.54
N LEU A 323 -1.82 24.51 3.36
CA LEU A 323 -0.95 23.56 2.68
C LEU A 323 0.33 24.22 2.12
N LYS A 324 1.48 23.57 2.34
CA LYS A 324 2.78 23.91 1.76
C LYS A 324 3.10 22.95 0.61
N ILE A 325 2.55 23.21 -0.57
CA ILE A 325 2.47 22.21 -1.64
C ILE A 325 3.85 21.91 -2.26
N GLY A 326 4.71 22.90 -2.51
CA GLY A 326 6.03 22.67 -3.11
C GLY A 326 5.96 22.00 -4.50
N ARG A 327 7.00 21.26 -4.89
CA ARG A 327 7.17 20.67 -6.24
C ARG A 327 6.54 19.28 -6.39
N VAL A 328 5.29 19.12 -5.95
CA VAL A 328 4.61 17.81 -5.89
C VAL A 328 4.49 17.10 -7.25
N MET A 329 4.19 17.83 -8.32
CA MET A 329 4.04 17.29 -9.67
C MET A 329 5.37 16.80 -10.23
N GLU A 330 6.45 17.55 -9.99
CA GLU A 330 7.80 17.16 -10.38
C GLU A 330 8.22 15.88 -9.64
N MET A 331 8.00 15.82 -8.33
CA MET A 331 8.36 14.68 -7.48
C MET A 331 7.60 13.41 -7.89
N ALA A 332 6.29 13.50 -8.13
CA ALA A 332 5.48 12.38 -8.61
C ALA A 332 5.89 11.92 -10.01
N SER A 333 6.20 12.86 -10.91
CA SER A 333 6.65 12.57 -12.28
C SER A 333 8.01 11.86 -12.29
N ASN A 334 8.98 12.36 -11.52
CA ASN A 334 10.30 11.73 -11.39
C ASN A 334 10.20 10.29 -10.84
N ALA A 335 9.29 10.08 -9.88
CA ALA A 335 9.07 8.76 -9.29
C ALA A 335 8.28 7.80 -10.20
N GLY A 336 7.57 8.31 -11.21
CA GLY A 336 6.74 7.50 -12.10
C GLY A 336 5.36 7.18 -11.54
N HIS A 337 4.82 8.00 -10.63
CA HIS A 337 3.57 7.72 -9.92
C HIS A 337 2.38 8.42 -10.59
N VAL A 338 1.89 7.84 -11.69
CA VAL A 338 0.74 8.38 -12.45
C VAL A 338 -0.52 8.54 -11.59
N GLY A 339 -0.80 7.59 -10.69
CA GLY A 339 -1.95 7.70 -9.78
C GLY A 339 -1.90 8.92 -8.84
N VAL A 340 -0.70 9.38 -8.48
CA VAL A 340 -0.52 10.61 -7.69
C VAL A 340 -0.72 11.84 -8.57
N LEU A 341 -0.24 11.83 -9.81
CA LEU A 341 -0.44 12.92 -10.76
C LEU A 341 -1.93 13.13 -11.03
N GLU A 342 -2.67 12.04 -11.26
CA GLU A 342 -4.13 12.05 -11.42
C GLU A 342 -4.83 12.59 -10.17
N TRP A 343 -4.38 12.17 -8.98
CA TRP A 343 -4.90 12.68 -7.72
C TRP A 343 -4.71 14.20 -7.60
N TRP A 344 -3.54 14.73 -7.93
CA TRP A 344 -3.28 16.18 -7.89
C TRP A 344 -4.13 16.93 -8.91
N ALA A 345 -4.21 16.45 -10.16
CA ALA A 345 -5.04 17.07 -11.20
C ALA A 345 -6.53 17.12 -10.82
N SER A 346 -7.04 16.08 -10.16
CA SER A 346 -8.43 16.01 -9.68
C SER A 346 -8.63 16.64 -8.29
N SER A 347 -7.56 17.05 -7.61
CA SER A 347 -7.63 17.52 -6.21
C SER A 347 -8.32 18.87 -6.04
N GLN A 348 -8.42 19.68 -7.11
CA GLN A 348 -8.86 21.09 -7.07
C GLN A 348 -7.99 21.99 -6.18
N LEU A 349 -6.78 21.55 -5.84
CA LEU A 349 -5.78 22.36 -5.16
C LEU A 349 -4.96 23.12 -6.19
N GLU A 350 -4.59 24.35 -5.89
CA GLU A 350 -3.62 25.10 -6.70
C GLU A 350 -2.21 24.57 -6.41
N TYR A 351 -1.47 24.20 -7.44
CA TYR A 351 -0.10 23.70 -7.31
C TYR A 351 0.81 24.31 -8.38
N PRO A 352 2.09 24.54 -8.07
CA PRO A 352 3.03 25.05 -9.05
C PRO A 352 3.37 23.98 -10.10
N LEU A 353 3.36 24.38 -11.37
CA LEU A 353 3.85 23.58 -12.49
C LEU A 353 5.26 24.01 -12.84
N ASP A 354 6.22 23.08 -12.73
CA ASP A 354 7.60 23.29 -13.17
C ASP A 354 7.69 23.08 -14.69
N ARG A 355 8.54 23.88 -15.34
CA ARG A 355 8.77 23.88 -16.79
C ARG A 355 9.58 22.68 -17.28
N HIS A 356 10.33 22.03 -16.40
CA HIS A 356 11.29 20.97 -16.75
C HIS A 356 10.79 19.54 -16.50
N ILE A 357 9.50 19.35 -16.21
CA ILE A 357 8.95 18.04 -15.85
C ILE A 357 9.08 17.03 -16.99
N LEU A 358 8.73 17.42 -18.22
CA LEU A 358 8.80 16.54 -19.40
C LEU A 358 10.24 16.19 -19.77
N GLN A 359 11.16 17.16 -19.65
CA GLN A 359 12.59 16.93 -19.82
C GLN A 359 13.09 15.85 -18.85
N ARG A 360 12.80 15.99 -17.55
CA ARG A 360 13.22 15.01 -16.53
C ARG A 360 12.57 13.64 -16.72
N ALA A 361 11.28 13.59 -17.04
CA ALA A 361 10.59 12.34 -17.35
C ALA A 361 11.22 11.63 -18.55
N SER A 362 11.66 12.39 -19.56
CA SER A 362 12.36 11.87 -20.75
C SER A 362 13.71 11.26 -20.40
N THR A 363 14.53 11.99 -19.64
CA THR A 363 15.82 11.52 -19.11
C THR A 363 15.70 10.23 -18.29
N LEU A 364 14.64 10.14 -17.47
CA LEU A 364 14.40 8.99 -16.59
C LEU A 364 13.68 7.82 -17.28
N GLY A 365 13.29 7.93 -18.56
CA GLY A 365 12.60 6.86 -19.27
C GLY A 365 11.14 6.65 -18.84
N LYS A 366 10.45 7.67 -18.32
CA LYS A 366 9.12 7.55 -17.72
C LYS A 366 8.00 7.75 -18.75
N ILE A 367 7.86 6.82 -19.69
CA ILE A 367 6.88 6.90 -20.79
C ILE A 367 5.44 7.07 -20.27
N GLN A 368 5.03 6.29 -19.27
CA GLN A 368 3.68 6.40 -18.69
C GLN A 368 3.37 7.79 -18.10
N VAL A 369 4.41 8.49 -17.61
CA VAL A 369 4.27 9.87 -17.12
C VAL A 369 4.13 10.82 -18.30
N LEU A 370 4.93 10.66 -19.35
CA LEU A 370 4.82 11.46 -20.58
C LEU A 370 3.44 11.30 -21.23
N ASP A 371 2.93 10.06 -21.34
CA ASP A 371 1.57 9.75 -21.80
C ASP A 371 0.51 10.48 -20.97
N TRP A 372 0.63 10.39 -19.64
CA TRP A 372 -0.32 11.05 -18.73
C TRP A 372 -0.29 12.57 -18.90
N TRP A 373 0.89 13.17 -18.97
CA TRP A 373 1.00 14.62 -19.18
C TRP A 373 0.35 15.04 -20.49
N LEU A 374 0.64 14.34 -21.59
CA LEU A 374 0.03 14.61 -22.90
C LEU A 374 -1.51 14.52 -22.86
N GLY A 375 -2.05 13.53 -22.14
CA GLY A 375 -3.50 13.32 -21.99
C GLY A 375 -4.18 14.20 -20.93
N SER A 376 -3.43 14.80 -20.01
CA SER A 376 -3.98 15.50 -18.83
C SER A 376 -4.70 16.81 -19.16
N GLY A 377 -4.42 17.41 -20.32
CA GLY A 377 -4.90 18.75 -20.67
C GLY A 377 -4.21 19.89 -19.90
N LEU A 378 -3.18 19.58 -19.09
CA LEU A 378 -2.35 20.59 -18.43
C LEU A 378 -1.40 21.26 -19.42
N GLN A 379 -0.94 22.47 -19.10
CA GLN A 379 0.03 23.18 -19.93
C GLN A 379 1.34 22.39 -20.00
N LEU A 380 1.72 21.99 -21.21
CA LEU A 380 2.98 21.30 -21.49
C LEU A 380 4.08 22.32 -21.73
N SER A 381 5.20 22.13 -21.05
CA SER A 381 6.44 22.88 -21.27
C SER A 381 7.54 21.89 -21.62
N PHE A 382 8.13 22.06 -22.80
CA PHE A 382 9.22 21.23 -23.31
C PHE A 382 10.07 22.03 -24.29
N ASP A 383 11.32 21.62 -24.43
CA ASP A 383 12.30 22.16 -25.35
C ASP A 383 13.20 21.03 -25.87
N GLN A 384 14.24 21.38 -26.62
CA GLN A 384 15.21 20.43 -27.18
C GLN A 384 15.90 19.57 -26.12
N GLU A 385 15.97 20.02 -24.87
CA GLU A 385 16.62 19.29 -23.78
C GLU A 385 15.90 17.96 -23.48
N ALA A 386 14.62 17.83 -23.81
CA ALA A 386 13.91 16.56 -23.67
C ALA A 386 14.50 15.47 -24.59
N LEU A 387 14.88 15.83 -25.82
CA LEU A 387 15.49 14.92 -26.79
C LEU A 387 16.97 14.68 -26.48
N ILE A 388 17.69 15.71 -26.08
CA ILE A 388 19.10 15.63 -25.63
C ILE A 388 19.19 14.69 -24.42
N GLY A 389 18.34 14.90 -23.41
CA GLY A 389 18.30 14.06 -22.21
C GLY A 389 17.94 12.60 -22.49
N ALA A 390 16.95 12.35 -23.34
CA ALA A 390 16.62 10.99 -23.78
C ALA A 390 17.78 10.32 -24.55
N THR A 391 18.49 11.08 -25.39
CA THR A 391 19.63 10.62 -26.19
C THR A 391 20.83 10.29 -25.29
N ARG A 392 21.24 11.21 -24.42
CA ARG A 392 22.37 11.03 -23.48
C ARG A 392 22.15 9.83 -22.55
N HIS A 393 20.90 9.50 -22.23
CA HIS A 393 20.55 8.35 -21.38
C HIS A 393 20.18 7.07 -22.17
N ASN A 394 20.45 7.05 -23.48
CA ASN A 394 20.22 5.91 -24.37
C ASN A 394 18.76 5.38 -24.33
N ARG A 395 17.79 6.30 -24.27
CA ARG A 395 16.35 6.01 -24.14
C ARG A 395 15.65 6.09 -25.50
N SER A 396 15.94 5.15 -26.39
CA SER A 396 15.28 5.09 -27.71
C SER A 396 13.77 4.98 -27.62
N GLU A 397 13.26 4.32 -26.57
CA GLU A 397 11.83 4.16 -26.34
C GLU A 397 11.13 5.50 -26.06
N VAL A 398 11.84 6.46 -25.46
CA VAL A 398 11.35 7.83 -25.22
C VAL A 398 11.44 8.68 -26.49
N LEU A 399 12.50 8.54 -27.28
CA LEU A 399 12.62 9.23 -28.57
C LEU A 399 11.49 8.83 -29.52
N GLU A 400 11.20 7.52 -29.58
CA GLU A 400 10.07 6.97 -30.31
C GLU A 400 8.72 7.52 -29.80
N TRP A 401 8.60 7.73 -28.49
CA TRP A 401 7.41 8.35 -27.90
C TRP A 401 7.25 9.81 -28.35
N TRP A 402 8.32 10.61 -28.30
CA TRP A 402 8.29 12.01 -28.74
C TRP A 402 7.92 12.15 -30.21
N ASP A 403 8.44 11.26 -31.06
CA ASP A 403 8.09 11.19 -32.47
C ASP A 403 6.59 10.86 -32.70
N LYS A 404 6.04 9.93 -31.91
CA LYS A 404 4.63 9.56 -32.01
C LYS A 404 3.67 10.54 -31.32
N SER A 405 4.19 11.38 -30.43
CA SER A 405 3.38 12.29 -29.62
C SER A 405 2.69 13.40 -30.44
N GLY A 406 3.20 13.70 -31.63
CA GLY A 406 2.75 14.83 -32.44
C GLY A 406 3.13 16.21 -31.87
N LEU A 407 3.94 16.26 -30.80
CA LEU A 407 4.45 17.51 -30.25
C LEU A 407 5.59 18.05 -31.14
N PRO A 408 5.57 19.34 -31.52
CA PRO A 408 6.58 19.93 -32.40
C PRO A 408 7.86 20.25 -31.63
N VAL A 409 8.59 19.23 -31.18
CA VAL A 409 9.86 19.40 -30.47
C VAL A 409 10.95 19.74 -31.47
N GLN A 410 11.69 20.79 -31.18
CA GLN A 410 12.81 21.23 -32.00
C GLN A 410 14.13 20.64 -31.51
N TYR A 411 15.08 20.44 -32.41
CA TYR A 411 16.45 20.03 -32.09
C TYR A 411 17.44 20.58 -33.11
N ARG A 412 18.72 20.59 -32.73
CA ARG A 412 19.85 20.84 -33.63
C ARG A 412 20.69 19.58 -33.70
N MET A 413 21.30 19.33 -34.86
CA MET A 413 22.07 18.10 -35.04
C MET A 413 23.29 18.04 -34.12
N CYS A 414 23.98 19.18 -33.97
CA CYS A 414 25.14 19.29 -33.09
C CYS A 414 24.82 18.89 -31.65
N ASP A 415 23.67 19.29 -31.12
CA ASP A 415 23.28 18.99 -29.73
C ASP A 415 22.99 17.50 -29.54
N ILE A 416 22.41 16.85 -30.57
CA ILE A 416 22.14 15.41 -30.54
C ILE A 416 23.43 14.61 -30.67
N GLU A 417 24.37 15.05 -31.51
CA GLU A 417 25.67 14.40 -31.65
C GLU A 417 26.51 14.51 -30.38
N GLU A 418 26.58 15.71 -29.80
CA GLU A 418 27.21 15.92 -28.49
C GLU A 418 26.57 15.01 -27.43
N ALA A 419 25.24 14.92 -27.38
CA ALA A 419 24.54 14.01 -26.47
C ALA A 419 24.85 12.52 -26.72
N LEU A 420 25.11 12.12 -27.97
CA LEU A 420 25.49 10.75 -28.34
C LEU A 420 26.95 10.43 -27.98
N GLU A 421 27.85 11.40 -28.02
CA GLU A 421 29.24 11.26 -27.56
C GLU A 421 29.31 11.12 -26.03
N GLU A 422 28.45 11.85 -25.32
CA GLU A 422 28.32 11.79 -23.86
C GLU A 422 27.39 10.66 -23.36
N ALA A 423 26.89 9.81 -24.26
CA ALA A 423 25.83 8.87 -23.92
C ALA A 423 26.28 7.81 -22.91
N MET A 424 25.50 7.65 -21.84
CA MET A 424 25.77 6.63 -20.83
C MET A 424 25.57 5.22 -21.40
N GLY A 425 26.61 4.38 -21.29
CA GLY A 425 26.59 3.02 -21.80
C GLY A 425 26.64 2.93 -23.33
N GLY A 426 27.27 3.91 -24.00
CA GLY A 426 27.62 3.86 -25.43
C GLY A 426 26.56 4.44 -26.38
N GLY A 427 25.32 4.61 -25.93
CA GLY A 427 24.29 5.31 -26.72
C GLY A 427 23.78 4.57 -27.96
N ASP A 428 24.11 3.28 -28.13
CA ASP A 428 23.86 2.53 -29.38
C ASP A 428 22.39 2.55 -29.80
N LYS A 429 21.46 2.37 -28.86
CA LYS A 429 20.02 2.35 -29.17
C LYS A 429 19.54 3.72 -29.65
N ALA A 430 19.94 4.79 -28.97
CA ALA A 430 19.61 6.15 -29.37
C ALA A 430 20.25 6.48 -30.72
N ARG A 431 21.51 6.09 -30.95
CA ARG A 431 22.23 6.29 -32.22
C ARG A 431 21.53 5.58 -33.37
N ASP A 432 21.13 4.32 -33.17
CA ASP A 432 20.40 3.55 -34.18
C ASP A 432 19.02 4.15 -34.48
N TRP A 433 18.36 4.70 -33.46
CA TRP A 433 17.09 5.40 -33.63
C TRP A 433 17.24 6.66 -34.49
N TRP A 434 18.22 7.52 -34.16
CA TRP A 434 18.51 8.73 -34.93
C TRP A 434 18.91 8.42 -36.38
N LYS A 435 19.73 7.38 -36.61
CA LYS A 435 20.06 6.90 -37.97
C LYS A 435 18.81 6.48 -38.74
N LYS A 436 17.90 5.73 -38.12
CA LYS A 436 16.63 5.32 -38.74
C LYS A 436 15.73 6.50 -39.07
N LYS A 437 15.81 7.57 -38.29
CA LYS A 437 15.10 8.83 -38.58
C LYS A 437 15.68 9.62 -39.75
N GLY A 438 16.85 9.23 -40.26
CA GLY A 438 17.50 9.91 -41.37
C GLY A 438 18.44 11.03 -40.94
N VAL A 439 18.87 11.05 -39.67
CA VAL A 439 19.97 11.91 -39.24
C VAL A 439 21.26 11.45 -39.89
N ASP A 440 21.84 12.30 -40.74
CA ASP A 440 23.17 12.10 -41.31
C ASP A 440 24.24 12.82 -40.48
N PHE A 441 25.09 12.04 -39.81
CA PHE A 441 26.21 12.52 -38.99
C PHE A 441 27.43 12.96 -39.84
N LYS A 442 27.32 12.99 -41.18
CA LYS A 442 28.39 13.47 -42.09
C LYS A 442 28.03 14.75 -42.83
N ALA A 443 26.94 15.43 -42.45
CA ALA A 443 26.46 16.64 -43.09
C ALA A 443 27.39 17.86 -42.88
N ASP A 444 27.25 18.90 -43.70
CA ASP A 444 28.01 20.16 -43.62
C ASP A 444 27.68 20.96 -42.34
N ASP A 445 28.64 21.75 -41.84
CA ASP A 445 28.54 22.58 -40.61
C ASP A 445 27.29 23.49 -40.57
N LYS A 446 26.80 23.95 -41.73
CA LYS A 446 25.59 24.78 -41.83
C LYS A 446 24.31 23.99 -41.57
N GLU A 447 24.26 22.73 -41.98
CA GLU A 447 23.11 21.86 -41.74
C GLU A 447 23.09 21.39 -40.28
N TRP A 448 24.27 21.29 -39.65
CA TRP A 448 24.43 20.91 -38.25
C TRP A 448 23.83 21.90 -37.26
N MET A 449 24.02 23.20 -37.50
CA MET A 449 23.47 24.27 -36.63
C MET A 449 22.01 24.63 -36.95
N LYS A 450 21.42 24.04 -38.00
CA LYS A 450 20.06 24.33 -38.41
C LYS A 450 19.07 23.72 -37.43
N LEU A 451 18.11 24.54 -37.00
CA LEU A 451 17.00 24.11 -36.15
C LEU A 451 16.02 23.26 -36.98
N GLN A 452 15.76 22.03 -36.53
CA GLN A 452 14.85 21.07 -37.15
C GLN A 452 13.72 20.73 -36.17
N THR A 453 12.57 20.28 -36.68
CA THR A 453 11.45 19.80 -35.87
C THR A 453 11.36 18.29 -36.03
N LEU A 454 11.12 17.55 -34.95
CA LEU A 454 11.09 16.09 -34.96
C LEU A 454 9.94 15.52 -35.79
N ASN A 455 8.78 16.20 -35.79
CA ASN A 455 7.50 15.76 -36.35
C ASN A 455 7.04 16.61 -37.53
#